data_AF-A0A9P5R6A7-F1
#
_entry.id   AF-A0A9P5R6A7-F1
#
_cell.length_a   1.000
_cell.length_b   1.000
_cell.length_c   1.000
_cell.angle_alpha   90.00
_cell.angle_beta   90.00
_cell.angle_gamma   90.00
#
_symmetry.space_group_name_H-M   'P 1'
#
loop_
_entity.id
_entity.type
_entity.pdbx_description
1 polymer ?
#
loop_
_entity_poly.entity_id
_entity_poly.type
_entity_poly.pdbx_seq_one_letter_code
_entity_poly.pdbx_strand_id
1 'polypeptide(L)'
;MVPGIEASTDRMLQGRLFSYPDTHRHRLGTNYQQIPVNVAYNARIANQQRDGHMAVNGNGGSAPNYEPNSFGGAKQTAVASTYSSFEVNALAARHIIQLSDEDFVQPGNLYRLLSAEEKSDLIDNMAGHLKNAKVFLQERQVGHIKRADKEWGARLEAKLKALQSKA
;
A
#
# COMPACT_ATOMS: atom_id res chain seq x y z
N MET A 1 -2.12 -7.55 12.55
CA MET A 1 -2.60 -8.78 11.88
C MET A 1 -2.98 -9.78 12.97
N VAL A 2 -3.71 -10.84 12.63
CA VAL A 2 -4.12 -11.89 13.57
C VAL A 2 -3.13 -13.07 13.51
N PRO A 3 -3.04 -13.93 14.54
CA PRO A 3 -2.18 -15.11 14.50
C PRO A 3 -2.43 -15.96 13.24
N GLY A 4 -1.33 -16.40 12.60
CA GLY A 4 -1.36 -17.15 11.33
C GLY A 4 -1.28 -16.28 10.08
N ILE A 5 -1.33 -14.95 10.20
CA ILE A 5 -1.19 -14.02 9.07
C ILE A 5 -0.10 -12.99 9.39
N GLU A 6 0.92 -12.90 8.54
CA GLU A 6 2.09 -12.06 8.73
C GLU A 6 2.38 -11.17 7.50
N ALA A 7 3.17 -10.12 7.69
CA ALA A 7 3.59 -9.25 6.60
C ALA A 7 4.80 -9.85 5.88
N SER A 8 4.83 -9.73 4.55
CA SER A 8 6.02 -10.07 3.76
C SER A 8 7.09 -8.99 3.87
N THR A 9 8.27 -9.25 3.30
CA THR A 9 9.38 -8.30 3.20
C THR A 9 9.22 -7.26 2.08
N ASP A 10 8.01 -7.12 1.51
CA ASP A 10 7.69 -6.08 0.54
C ASP A 10 7.89 -4.68 1.15
N ARG A 11 8.75 -3.86 0.53
CA ARG A 11 9.12 -2.53 1.02
C ARG A 11 7.93 -1.59 1.16
N MET A 12 6.95 -1.68 0.26
CA MET A 12 5.74 -0.87 0.31
C MET A 12 4.84 -1.32 1.46
N LEU A 13 4.68 -2.64 1.66
CA LEU A 13 3.91 -3.18 2.79
C LEU A 13 4.52 -2.77 4.13
N GLN A 14 5.84 -2.87 4.27
CA GLN A 14 6.57 -2.48 5.48
C GLN A 14 6.31 -1.00 5.86
N GLY A 15 6.33 -0.08 4.88
CA GLY A 15 5.97 1.32 5.13
C GLY A 15 4.52 1.52 5.59
N ARG A 16 3.59 0.72 5.07
CA ARG A 16 2.16 0.80 5.42
C ARG A 16 1.87 0.34 6.84
N LEU A 17 2.67 -0.58 7.41
CA LEU A 17 2.51 -1.04 8.80
C LEU A 17 2.59 0.13 9.80
N PHE A 18 3.43 1.12 9.50
CA PHE A 18 3.57 2.33 10.30
C PHE A 18 2.58 3.44 9.90
N SER A 19 2.48 3.70 8.59
CA SER A 19 1.76 4.88 8.06
C SER A 19 0.28 4.93 8.45
N TYR A 20 -0.42 3.79 8.45
CA TYR A 20 -1.86 3.76 8.69
C TYR A 20 -2.25 4.08 10.15
N PRO A 21 -1.68 3.42 11.17
CA PRO A 21 -1.96 3.81 12.56
C PRO A 21 -1.56 5.26 12.86
N ASP A 22 -0.46 5.75 12.29
CA ASP A 22 -0.01 7.14 12.46
C ASP A 22 -1.06 8.14 11.93
N THR A 23 -1.48 8.00 10.67
CA THR A 23 -2.49 8.89 10.09
C THR A 23 -3.85 8.76 10.77
N HIS A 24 -4.21 7.58 11.27
CA HIS A 24 -5.46 7.39 12.02
C HIS A 24 -5.46 8.15 13.35
N ARG A 25 -4.34 8.15 14.08
CA ARG A 25 -4.21 8.93 15.32
C ARG A 25 -4.38 10.42 15.06
N HIS A 26 -3.82 10.93 13.97
CA HIS A 26 -4.00 12.33 13.58
C HIS A 26 -5.45 12.63 13.14
N ARG A 27 -5.99 11.84 12.22
CA ARG A 27 -7.28 12.11 11.56
C ARG A 27 -8.51 11.84 12.45
N LEU A 28 -8.44 10.80 13.29
CA LEU A 28 -9.57 10.32 14.10
C LEU A 28 -9.33 10.46 15.61
N GLY A 29 -8.08 10.70 16.02
CA GLY A 29 -7.67 10.80 17.43
C GLY A 29 -7.01 9.52 17.95
N THR A 30 -6.29 9.64 19.05
CA THR A 30 -5.53 8.55 19.68
C THR A 30 -6.38 7.31 19.96
N ASN A 31 -7.62 7.51 20.38
CA ASN A 31 -8.58 6.45 20.72
C ASN A 31 -9.48 6.01 19.56
N TYR A 32 -9.07 6.20 18.29
CA TYR A 32 -9.88 5.86 17.11
C TYR A 32 -10.38 4.40 17.06
N GLN A 33 -9.69 3.49 17.75
CA GLN A 33 -10.08 2.08 17.85
C GLN A 33 -11.35 1.86 18.70
N GLN A 34 -11.77 2.86 19.49
CA GLN A 34 -13.01 2.83 20.28
C GLN A 34 -14.25 3.23 19.47
N ILE A 35 -14.09 3.75 18.24
CA ILE A 35 -15.20 4.07 17.34
C ILE A 35 -15.89 2.77 16.92
N PRO A 36 -17.23 2.63 17.00
CA PRO A 36 -17.92 1.34 16.87
C PRO A 36 -17.51 0.47 15.66
N VAL A 37 -17.30 1.07 14.49
CA VAL A 37 -16.87 0.34 13.28
C VAL A 37 -15.44 -0.22 13.35
N ASN A 38 -14.58 0.36 14.19
CA ASN A 38 -13.18 -0.04 14.37
C ASN A 38 -12.97 -1.00 15.54
N VAL A 39 -13.99 -1.23 16.37
CA VAL A 39 -13.87 -2.04 17.58
C VAL A 39 -13.75 -3.52 17.21
N ALA A 40 -12.79 -4.21 17.82
CA ALA A 40 -12.64 -5.66 17.72
C ALA A 40 -13.70 -6.39 18.56
N TYR A 41 -14.96 -6.39 18.11
CA TYR A 41 -16.10 -6.88 18.89
C TYR A 41 -16.05 -8.37 19.28
N ASN A 42 -15.41 -9.21 18.45
CA ASN A 42 -15.25 -10.65 18.71
C ASN A 42 -14.00 -10.98 19.55
N ALA A 43 -13.32 -9.98 20.11
CA ALA A 43 -12.14 -10.18 20.94
C ALA A 43 -12.26 -9.43 22.26
N ARG A 44 -11.80 -10.05 23.34
CA ARG A 44 -11.62 -9.33 24.61
C ARG A 44 -10.36 -8.48 24.52
N ILE A 45 -10.52 -7.16 24.48
CA ILE A 45 -9.40 -6.22 24.52
C ILE A 45 -8.90 -6.13 25.97
N ALA A 46 -7.74 -6.74 26.25
CA ALA A 46 -7.06 -6.68 27.55
C ALA A 46 -5.63 -6.20 27.33
N ASN A 47 -5.41 -4.89 27.47
CA ASN A 47 -4.11 -4.25 27.27
C ASN A 47 -3.86 -3.15 28.32
N GLN A 48 -2.68 -2.53 28.26
CA GLN A 48 -2.25 -1.48 29.19
C GLN A 48 -2.36 -0.06 28.62
N GLN A 49 -3.09 0.13 27.52
CA GLN A 49 -3.37 1.47 27.02
C GLN A 49 -4.34 2.17 27.98
N ARG A 50 -4.05 3.44 28.29
CA ARG A 50 -4.84 4.29 29.18
C ARG A 50 -4.93 5.70 28.60
N ASP A 51 -5.95 6.43 29.05
CA ASP A 51 -6.19 7.84 28.81
C ASP A 51 -6.28 8.21 27.32
N GLY A 52 -5.82 9.41 26.97
CA GLY A 52 -5.95 9.99 25.64
C GLY A 52 -7.30 10.66 25.42
N HIS A 53 -7.32 11.59 24.46
CA HIS A 53 -8.53 12.33 24.10
C HIS A 53 -9.66 11.36 23.70
N MET A 54 -10.87 11.60 24.20
CA MET A 54 -12.07 10.79 23.95
C MET A 54 -11.96 9.30 24.35
N ALA A 55 -11.33 9.01 25.49
CA ALA A 55 -11.44 7.68 26.11
C ALA A 55 -12.84 7.49 26.71
N VAL A 56 -13.64 6.60 26.11
CA VAL A 56 -15.05 6.37 26.49
C VAL A 56 -15.37 4.94 26.90
N ASN A 57 -14.39 4.04 26.84
CA ASN A 57 -14.54 2.61 27.14
C ASN A 57 -14.33 2.23 28.63
N GLY A 58 -14.38 3.21 29.54
CA GLY A 58 -14.10 3.00 30.97
C GLY A 58 -12.61 2.94 31.34
N ASN A 59 -11.70 3.09 30.37
CA ASN A 59 -10.26 3.32 30.58
C ASN A 59 -9.54 2.28 31.47
N GLY A 60 -10.01 1.03 31.47
CA GLY A 60 -9.42 -0.04 32.29
C GLY A 60 -9.66 0.06 33.81
N GLY A 61 -10.43 1.05 34.28
CA GLY A 61 -10.77 1.23 35.69
C GLY A 61 -9.55 1.24 36.62
N SER A 62 -9.64 0.53 37.74
CA SER A 62 -8.55 0.38 38.72
C SER A 62 -7.58 -0.77 38.41
N ALA A 63 -7.65 -1.36 37.22
CA ALA A 63 -6.78 -2.48 36.86
C ALA A 63 -5.31 -2.02 36.72
N PRO A 64 -4.32 -2.81 37.16
CA PRO A 64 -2.91 -2.48 37.03
C PRO A 64 -2.56 -2.11 35.59
N ASN A 65 -1.90 -0.98 35.39
CA ASN A 65 -1.53 -0.43 34.08
C ASN A 65 -0.08 -0.75 33.68
N TYR A 66 0.57 -1.70 34.35
CA TYR A 66 1.95 -2.11 34.12
C TYR A 66 2.10 -3.64 34.08
N GLU A 67 3.18 -4.12 33.47
CA GLU A 67 3.57 -5.53 33.42
C GLU A 67 5.10 -5.64 33.59
N PRO A 68 5.63 -6.62 34.35
CA PRO A 68 4.90 -7.62 35.15
C PRO A 68 4.24 -7.01 36.39
N ASN A 69 3.13 -7.59 36.85
CA ASN A 69 2.43 -7.19 38.09
C ASN A 69 1.93 -8.41 38.87
N SER A 70 1.73 -8.24 40.18
CA SER A 70 1.28 -9.29 41.11
C SER A 70 -0.22 -9.25 41.41
N PHE A 71 -1.00 -8.45 40.67
CA PHE A 71 -2.40 -8.13 40.99
C PHE A 71 -3.40 -8.63 39.95
N GLY A 72 -2.98 -9.51 39.03
CA GLY A 72 -3.88 -10.17 38.07
C GLY A 72 -4.30 -9.32 36.87
N GLY A 73 -3.46 -8.37 36.42
CA GLY A 73 -3.71 -7.55 35.23
C GLY A 73 -3.52 -8.28 33.89
N ALA A 74 -3.64 -7.55 32.77
CA ALA A 74 -3.32 -8.06 31.44
C ALA A 74 -1.86 -8.57 31.39
N LYS A 75 -1.66 -9.68 30.66
CA LYS A 75 -0.36 -10.35 30.53
C LYS A 75 -0.07 -10.64 29.06
N GLN A 76 1.20 -10.60 28.68
CA GLN A 76 1.64 -11.04 27.37
C GLN A 76 1.28 -12.52 27.14
N THR A 77 0.74 -12.84 25.97
CA THR A 77 0.47 -14.23 25.55
C THR A 77 1.61 -14.75 24.67
N ALA A 78 1.89 -16.06 24.76
CA ALA A 78 2.86 -16.73 23.89
C ALA A 78 2.34 -16.97 22.46
N VAL A 79 1.06 -16.70 22.20
CA VAL A 79 0.37 -16.98 20.93
C VAL A 79 0.72 -15.94 19.84
N ALA A 80 1.17 -14.75 20.23
CA ALA A 80 1.50 -13.65 19.31
C ALA A 80 3.00 -13.43 19.13
N SER A 81 3.86 -14.19 19.83
CA SER A 81 5.31 -13.94 19.90
C SER A 81 6.15 -14.68 18.87
N THR A 82 5.55 -15.50 18.01
CA THR A 82 6.30 -16.19 16.95
C THR A 82 6.02 -15.52 15.61
N TYR A 83 6.65 -14.37 15.38
CA TYR A 83 6.94 -13.96 14.02
C TYR A 83 7.73 -15.11 13.36
N SER A 84 7.37 -15.48 12.14
CA SER A 84 8.07 -16.56 11.43
C SER A 84 9.54 -16.15 11.25
N SER A 85 10.46 -16.81 11.95
CA SER A 85 11.89 -16.51 11.85
C SER A 85 12.37 -16.79 10.43
N PHE A 86 13.13 -15.86 9.85
CA PHE A 86 13.73 -16.01 8.54
C PHE A 86 15.19 -15.52 8.58
N GLU A 87 16.04 -16.15 7.80
CA GLU A 87 17.44 -15.74 7.69
C GLU A 87 17.56 -14.46 6.85
N VAL A 88 18.46 -13.57 7.27
CA VAL A 88 18.80 -12.34 6.54
C VAL A 88 20.29 -12.33 6.31
N ASN A 89 20.70 -12.28 5.04
CA ASN A 89 22.10 -12.14 4.65
C ASN A 89 22.24 -10.93 3.72
N ALA A 90 22.50 -9.76 4.29
CA ALA A 90 22.73 -8.53 3.55
C ALA A 90 23.33 -7.43 4.45
N LEU A 91 23.91 -6.40 3.82
CA LEU A 91 24.23 -5.14 4.49
C LEU A 91 22.94 -4.34 4.73
N ALA A 92 22.78 -3.80 5.94
CA ALA A 92 21.73 -2.83 6.25
C ALA A 92 22.01 -1.50 5.53
N ALA A 93 21.40 -1.29 4.36
CA ALA A 93 21.61 -0.13 3.52
C ALA A 93 20.35 0.25 2.73
N ARG A 94 20.35 1.43 2.11
CA ARG A 94 19.35 1.85 1.13
C ARG A 94 19.67 1.23 -0.23
N HIS A 95 19.17 0.03 -0.46
CA HIS A 95 19.35 -0.68 -1.73
C HIS A 95 18.50 -0.05 -2.84
N ILE A 96 19.10 0.42 -3.93
CA ILE A 96 18.40 1.08 -5.04
C ILE A 96 17.70 0.02 -5.91
N ILE A 97 16.45 0.26 -6.30
CA ILE A 97 15.74 -0.53 -7.32
C ILE A 97 15.97 0.16 -8.66
N GLN A 98 16.62 -0.54 -9.58
CA GLN A 98 16.92 -0.03 -10.92
C GLN A 98 15.80 -0.44 -11.88
N LEU A 99 15.41 0.49 -12.76
CA LEU A 99 14.49 0.18 -13.85
C LEU A 99 15.21 -0.77 -14.84
N SER A 100 14.63 -1.93 -15.10
CA SER A 100 15.16 -2.95 -16.01
C SER A 100 14.15 -3.24 -17.14
N ASP A 101 14.50 -4.12 -18.07
CA ASP A 101 13.53 -4.57 -19.09
C ASP A 101 12.46 -5.51 -18.52
N GLU A 102 12.69 -6.11 -17.35
CA GLU A 102 11.72 -6.97 -16.67
C GLU A 102 10.46 -6.20 -16.24
N ASP A 103 10.61 -4.91 -15.91
CA ASP A 103 9.51 -4.02 -15.54
C ASP A 103 8.47 -3.85 -16.66
N PHE A 104 8.84 -4.17 -17.89
CA PHE A 104 8.00 -4.00 -19.08
C PHE A 104 7.34 -5.31 -19.54
N VAL A 105 7.79 -6.46 -19.03
CA VAL A 105 7.29 -7.79 -19.42
C VAL A 105 5.82 -7.96 -19.03
N GLN A 106 5.47 -7.70 -17.76
CA GLN A 106 4.10 -7.90 -17.28
C GLN A 106 3.10 -6.93 -17.93
N PRO A 107 3.37 -5.60 -18.03
CA PRO A 107 2.49 -4.69 -18.76
C PRO A 107 2.30 -5.07 -20.23
N GLY A 108 3.37 -5.50 -20.92
CA GLY A 108 3.28 -5.96 -22.29
C GLY A 108 2.43 -7.22 -22.44
N ASN A 109 2.59 -8.18 -21.53
CA ASN A 109 1.77 -9.40 -21.52
C ASN A 109 0.29 -9.06 -21.31
N LEU A 110 -0.02 -8.15 -20.38
CA LEU A 110 -1.39 -7.68 -20.18
C LEU A 110 -1.97 -7.08 -21.45
N TYR A 111 -1.25 -6.16 -22.12
CA TYR A 111 -1.72 -5.55 -23.37
C TYR A 111 -2.03 -6.61 -24.45
N ARG A 112 -1.20 -7.65 -24.57
CA ARG A 112 -1.40 -8.72 -25.56
C ARG A 112 -2.62 -9.60 -25.27
N LEU A 113 -3.06 -9.68 -24.02
CA LEU A 113 -4.27 -10.41 -23.62
C LEU A 113 -5.57 -9.63 -23.89
N LEU A 114 -5.49 -8.30 -24.01
CA LEU A 114 -6.65 -7.45 -24.27
C LEU A 114 -7.26 -7.72 -25.66
N SER A 115 -8.58 -7.65 -25.72
CA SER A 115 -9.34 -7.61 -26.96
C SER A 115 -9.03 -6.34 -27.78
N ALA A 116 -9.41 -6.34 -29.05
CA ALA A 116 -9.19 -5.18 -29.92
C ALA A 116 -9.91 -3.91 -29.42
N GLU A 117 -11.10 -4.08 -28.82
CA GLU A 117 -11.88 -3.01 -28.22
C GLU A 117 -11.17 -2.45 -26.97
N GLU A 118 -10.81 -3.32 -26.03
CA GLU A 118 -10.09 -2.92 -24.80
C GLU A 118 -8.74 -2.25 -25.08
N LYS A 119 -8.00 -2.72 -26.10
CA LYS A 119 -6.77 -2.05 -26.56
C LYS A 119 -7.06 -0.63 -27.02
N SER A 120 -8.15 -0.44 -27.75
CA SER A 120 -8.54 0.87 -28.28
C SER A 120 -8.97 1.80 -27.15
N ASP A 121 -9.75 1.32 -26.19
CA ASP A 121 -10.16 2.08 -25.00
C ASP A 121 -8.95 2.48 -24.14
N LEU A 122 -8.00 1.57 -23.93
CA LEU A 122 -6.77 1.86 -23.20
C LEU A 122 -5.99 2.99 -23.87
N ILE A 123 -5.83 2.94 -25.19
CA ILE A 123 -5.12 3.98 -25.96
C ILE A 123 -5.85 5.31 -25.86
N ASP A 124 -7.18 5.32 -25.96
CA ASP A 124 -7.99 6.53 -25.92
C ASP A 124 -7.97 7.18 -24.54
N ASN A 125 -8.06 6.38 -23.47
CA ASN A 125 -7.92 6.85 -22.09
C ASN A 125 -6.53 7.46 -21.84
N MET A 126 -5.47 6.75 -22.25
CA MET A 126 -4.10 7.23 -22.06
C MET A 126 -3.82 8.51 -22.86
N ALA A 127 -4.20 8.55 -24.14
CA ALA A 127 -4.00 9.73 -24.98
C ALA A 127 -4.83 10.92 -24.48
N GLY A 128 -6.09 10.67 -24.07
CA GLY A 128 -6.97 11.68 -23.51
C GLY A 128 -6.41 12.34 -22.26
N HIS A 129 -5.74 11.57 -21.39
CA HIS A 129 -5.06 12.08 -20.21
C HIS A 129 -3.73 12.79 -20.55
N LEU A 130 -2.92 12.20 -21.43
CA LEU A 130 -1.58 12.69 -21.75
C LEU A 130 -1.54 13.91 -22.66
N LYS A 131 -2.59 14.19 -23.44
CA LYS A 131 -2.58 15.22 -24.52
C LYS A 131 -2.10 16.61 -24.08
N ASN A 132 -2.36 17.00 -22.83
CA ASN A 132 -2.02 18.33 -22.29
C ASN A 132 -0.67 18.36 -21.55
N ALA A 133 0.03 17.22 -21.43
CA ALA A 133 1.36 17.19 -20.83
C ALA A 133 2.39 17.81 -21.79
N LYS A 134 3.53 18.27 -21.27
CA LYS A 134 4.63 18.77 -22.10
C LYS A 134 5.10 17.67 -23.06
N VAL A 135 5.45 18.04 -24.29
CA VAL A 135 5.80 17.10 -25.37
C VAL A 135 6.87 16.09 -24.95
N PHE A 136 7.96 16.53 -24.32
CA PHE A 136 9.02 15.63 -23.85
C PHE A 136 8.57 14.60 -22.80
N LEU A 137 7.50 14.89 -22.03
CA LEU A 137 6.90 13.93 -21.09
C LEU A 137 6.06 12.89 -21.82
N GLN A 138 5.33 13.32 -22.86
CA GLN A 138 4.58 12.41 -23.73
C GLN A 138 5.54 11.46 -24.44
N GLU A 139 6.62 11.97 -25.01
CA GLU A 139 7.66 11.19 -25.69
C GLU A 139 8.31 10.16 -24.74
N ARG A 140 8.61 10.56 -23.50
CA ARG A 140 9.15 9.65 -22.49
C ARG A 140 8.17 8.52 -22.16
N GLN A 141 6.89 8.85 -21.95
CA GLN A 141 5.88 7.86 -21.66
C GLN A 141 5.69 6.90 -22.83
N VAL A 142 5.61 7.41 -24.06
CA VAL A 142 5.56 6.59 -25.29
C VAL A 142 6.79 5.68 -25.36
N GLY A 143 7.97 6.19 -25.02
CA GLY A 143 9.21 5.39 -24.92
C GLY A 143 9.08 4.21 -23.97
N HIS A 144 8.54 4.42 -22.77
CA HIS A 144 8.25 3.35 -21.81
C HIS A 144 7.25 2.33 -22.36
N ILE A 145 6.17 2.79 -22.99
CA ILE A 145 5.15 1.90 -23.55
C ILE A 145 5.72 1.06 -24.71
N LYS A 146 6.57 1.64 -25.57
CA LYS A 146 7.27 0.90 -26.64
C LYS A 146 8.19 -0.20 -26.11
N ARG A 147 8.75 -0.04 -24.90
CA ARG A 147 9.53 -1.10 -24.23
C ARG A 147 8.65 -2.26 -23.77
N ALA A 148 7.40 -2.00 -23.42
CA ALA A 148 6.41 -3.04 -23.06
C ALA A 148 5.83 -3.74 -24.30
N ASP A 149 5.39 -2.97 -25.29
CA ASP A 149 4.86 -3.47 -26.55
C ASP A 149 4.98 -2.43 -27.67
N LYS A 150 5.54 -2.82 -28.82
CA LYS A 150 5.78 -1.92 -29.95
C LYS A 150 4.49 -1.44 -30.61
N GLU A 151 3.49 -2.31 -30.74
CA GLU A 151 2.19 -1.97 -31.34
C GLU A 151 1.47 -0.96 -30.45
N TRP A 152 1.42 -1.23 -29.15
CA TRP A 152 0.79 -0.34 -28.17
C TRP A 152 1.40 1.06 -28.21
N GLY A 153 2.73 1.14 -28.13
CA GLY A 153 3.44 2.42 -28.13
C GLY A 153 3.25 3.20 -29.43
N ALA A 154 3.24 2.52 -30.58
CA ALA A 154 3.00 3.15 -31.88
C ALA A 154 1.58 3.71 -32.00
N ARG A 155 0.56 2.96 -31.55
CA ARG A 155 -0.83 3.41 -31.58
C ARG A 155 -1.08 4.60 -30.64
N LEU A 156 -0.48 4.57 -29.44
CA LEU A 156 -0.56 5.69 -28.49
C LEU A 156 0.08 6.96 -29.07
N GLU A 157 1.26 6.84 -29.68
CA GLU A 157 1.94 7.97 -30.33
C GLU A 157 1.11 8.57 -31.46
N ALA A 158 0.53 7.72 -32.31
CA ALA A 158 -0.32 8.17 -33.41
C ALA A 158 -1.57 8.91 -32.90
N LYS A 159 -2.22 8.39 -31.84
CA LYS A 159 -3.39 9.04 -31.24
C LYS A 159 -3.05 10.40 -30.65
N LEU A 160 -1.93 10.53 -29.94
CA LEU A 160 -1.47 11.80 -29.38
C LEU A 160 -1.23 12.87 -30.47
N LYS A 161 -0.54 12.51 -31.55
CA LYS A 161 -0.33 13.39 -32.70
C LYS A 161 -1.65 13.84 -33.33
N ALA A 162 -2.62 12.93 -33.47
CA ALA A 162 -3.93 13.22 -34.02
C ALA A 162 -4.79 14.13 -33.12
N LEU A 163 -4.57 14.12 -31.80
CA LEU A 163 -5.25 15.03 -30.87
C LEU A 163 -4.62 16.42 -30.87
N GLN A 164 -3.31 16.51 -31.09
CA GLN A 164 -2.59 17.79 -31.16
C GLN A 164 -2.85 18.54 -32.46
N SER A 165 -3.05 17.83 -33.58
CA SER A 165 -3.38 18.47 -34.86
C SER A 165 -4.80 19.04 -34.93
N LYS A 166 -5.66 18.71 -33.97
CA LYS A 166 -7.06 19.17 -33.87
C LYS A 166 -7.25 20.33 -32.87
N ALA A 167 -6.20 20.69 -32.13
CA ALA A 167 -6.19 21.77 -31.15
C ALA A 167 -5.53 23.02 -31.76
#